data_AF-A0A2T3M6N2-F1
#
_entry.id   AF-A0A2T3M6N2-F1
#
_cell.length_a   1.000
_cell.length_b   1.000
_cell.length_c   1.000
_cell.angle_alpha   90.00
_cell.angle_beta   90.00
_cell.angle_gamma   90.00
#
_symmetry.space_group_name_H-M   'P 1'
#
loop_
_entity.id
_entity.type
_entity.pdbx_description
1 polymer ?
#
loop_
_entity_poly.entity_id
_entity_poly.type
_entity_poly.pdbx_seq_one_letter_code
_entity_poly.pdbx_strand_id
1 'polypeptide(L)'
;MNFSANIRTIPVNVTNPVTNDVYVNIYRHYSLDDNGAYIVSYDDRIIATAVTESGYQSQLYLTPDITQLLVEITDLDTNSVILQQALETPINSVDL
;
A
#
# COMPACT_ATOMS: atom_id res chain seq x y z
N MET A 1 27.58 0.02 14.63
CA MET A 1 26.53 -1.01 14.46
C MET A 1 26.16 -0.96 12.98
N ASN A 2 26.67 -1.88 12.16
CA ASN A 2 26.41 -1.88 10.72
C ASN A 2 25.11 -2.67 10.49
N PHE A 3 23.99 -1.95 10.33
CA PHE A 3 22.77 -2.54 9.81
C PHE A 3 22.96 -2.82 8.32
N SER A 4 23.42 -4.01 7.95
CA SER A 4 23.33 -4.50 6.57
C SER A 4 22.05 -5.33 6.41
N ALA A 5 20.90 -4.71 6.65
CA ALA A 5 19.67 -5.29 6.13
C ALA A 5 19.72 -5.13 4.60
N ASN A 6 19.41 -6.20 3.85
CA ASN A 6 19.22 -6.12 2.40
C ASN A 6 17.95 -5.30 2.12
N ILE A 7 18.04 -3.98 2.25
CA ILE A 7 16.95 -3.06 1.95
C ILE A 7 16.85 -2.99 0.43
N ARG A 8 15.66 -3.28 -0.09
CA ARG A 8 15.31 -3.04 -1.50
C ARG A 8 14.39 -1.85 -1.58
N THR A 9 14.55 -1.04 -2.62
CA THR A 9 13.62 0.05 -2.92
C THR A 9 12.71 -0.38 -4.06
N ILE A 10 11.41 -0.21 -3.89
CA ILE A 10 10.43 -0.39 -4.99
C ILE A 10 9.77 0.96 -5.31
N PRO A 11 9.59 1.29 -6.60
CA PRO A 11 8.83 2.47 -6.97
C PRO A 11 7.33 2.25 -6.68
N VAL A 12 6.68 3.30 -6.21
CA VAL A 12 5.23 3.37 -6.00
C VAL A 12 4.70 4.50 -6.86
N ASN A 13 3.86 4.17 -7.83
CA ASN A 13 3.14 5.13 -8.65
C ASN A 13 1.65 4.96 -8.36
N VAL A 14 0.97 6.06 -8.07
CA VAL A 14 -0.47 6.08 -7.83
C VAL A 14 -1.08 7.07 -8.78
N THR A 15 -1.84 6.56 -9.74
CA THR A 15 -2.62 7.38 -10.65
C THR A 15 -4.03 7.40 -10.12
N ASN A 16 -4.45 8.49 -9.47
CA ASN A 16 -5.82 8.59 -8.98
C ASN A 16 -6.81 8.48 -10.18
N PRO A 17 -7.56 7.37 -10.31
CA PRO A 17 -8.45 7.17 -11.45
C PRO A 17 -9.81 7.84 -11.25
N VAL A 18 -10.06 8.35 -10.04
CA VAL A 18 -11.29 9.02 -9.64
C VAL A 18 -11.09 10.53 -9.61
N THR A 19 -12.16 11.28 -9.83
CA THR A 19 -12.17 12.75 -9.76
C THR A 19 -12.15 13.30 -8.34
N ASN A 20 -12.14 12.43 -7.33
CA ASN A 20 -12.22 12.79 -5.91
C ASN A 20 -10.93 12.41 -5.21
N ASP A 21 -10.65 13.07 -4.08
CA ASP A 21 -9.45 12.82 -3.29
C ASP A 21 -9.49 11.40 -2.67
N VAL A 22 -8.36 10.68 -2.72
CA VAL A 22 -8.26 9.31 -2.18
C VAL A 22 -7.10 9.15 -1.19
N TYR A 23 -7.29 8.31 -0.18
CA TYR A 23 -6.24 7.84 0.71
C TYR A 23 -5.69 6.53 0.17
N VAL A 24 -4.38 6.50 -0.08
CA VAL A 24 -3.66 5.28 -0.41
C VAL A 24 -2.95 4.80 0.84
N ASN A 25 -3.37 3.62 1.31
CA ASN A 25 -2.71 2.89 2.38
C ASN A 25 -1.97 1.69 1.79
N ILE A 26 -0.73 1.47 2.21
CA ILE A 26 -0.01 0.22 1.94
C ILE A 26 0.34 -0.41 3.28
N TYR A 27 0.00 -1.69 3.43
CA TYR A 27 0.25 -2.48 4.63
C TYR A 27 1.30 -3.54 4.33
N ARG A 28 2.24 -3.74 5.27
CA ARG A 28 3.27 -4.78 5.17
C ARG A 28 2.77 -6.19 5.53
N HIS A 29 1.63 -6.28 6.18
CA HIS A 29 0.97 -7.52 6.53
C HIS A 29 -0.55 -7.37 6.37
N TYR A 30 -1.20 -8.48 6.07
CA TYR A 30 -2.64 -8.63 6.11
C TYR A 30 -2.97 -10.09 6.44
N SER A 31 -4.21 -10.34 6.83
CA SER A 31 -4.80 -11.68 6.89
C SER A 31 -6.13 -11.68 6.13
N LEU A 32 -6.70 -12.87 5.92
CA LEU A 32 -8.04 -13.02 5.37
C LEU A 32 -8.99 -13.50 6.47
N ASP A 33 -10.22 -13.01 6.45
CA ASP A 33 -11.31 -13.58 7.24
C ASP A 33 -11.88 -14.85 6.57
N ASP A 34 -12.86 -15.49 7.21
CA ASP A 34 -13.50 -16.71 6.70
C ASP A 34 -14.24 -16.51 5.36
N ASN A 35 -14.51 -15.26 4.97
CA ASN A 35 -15.15 -14.90 3.70
C ASN A 35 -14.14 -14.45 2.64
N GLY A 36 -12.84 -14.45 2.94
CA GLY A 36 -11.79 -13.96 2.05
C GLY A 36 -11.69 -12.43 2.00
N ALA A 37 -12.27 -11.71 2.95
CA ALA A 37 -12.07 -10.28 3.10
C ALA A 37 -10.73 -9.98 3.78
N TYR A 38 -10.05 -8.93 3.34
CA TYR A 38 -8.77 -8.53 3.92
C TYR A 38 -8.96 -7.88 5.28
N ILE A 39 -8.22 -8.38 6.27
CA ILE A 39 -8.07 -7.78 7.59
C ILE A 39 -6.67 -7.17 7.65
N VAL A 40 -6.62 -5.89 8.03
CA VAL A 40 -5.38 -5.11 8.17
C VAL A 40 -5.23 -4.55 9.57
N SER A 41 -3.97 -4.31 9.97
CA SER A 41 -3.63 -3.54 11.17
C SER A 41 -3.03 -2.21 10.75
N TYR A 42 -3.49 -1.10 11.35
CA TYR A 42 -2.91 0.21 11.10
C TYR A 42 -1.45 0.34 11.59
N ASP A 43 -1.03 -0.52 12.51
CA ASP A 43 0.38 -0.59 12.96
C ASP A 43 1.31 -1.20 11.89
N ASP A 44 0.74 -1.94 10.95
CA ASP A 44 1.47 -2.52 9.81
C ASP A 44 1.41 -1.63 8.56
N ARG A 45 0.79 -0.45 8.67
CA ARG A 45 0.71 0.52 7.58
C ARG A 45 2.05 1.23 7.39
N ILE A 46 2.61 1.13 6.19
CA ILE A 46 3.91 1.71 5.80
C ILE A 46 3.76 2.95 4.92
N ILE A 47 2.64 3.09 4.21
CA ILE A 47 2.26 4.31 3.49
C ILE A 47 0.84 4.69 3.92
N ALA A 48 0.64 5.98 4.17
CA ALA A 48 -0.66 6.61 4.37
C ALA A 48 -0.59 8.00 3.75
N THR A 49 -1.02 8.13 2.50
CA THR A 49 -0.95 9.39 1.76
C THR A 49 -2.29 9.75 1.16
N ALA A 50 -2.69 11.02 1.29
CA ALA A 50 -3.78 11.56 0.49
C ALA A 50 -3.23 11.89 -0.90
N VAL A 51 -3.97 11.50 -1.94
CA VAL A 51 -3.70 11.82 -3.34
C VAL A 51 -4.86 12.68 -3.82
N THR A 52 -4.64 13.99 -3.74
CA THR A 52 -5.54 15.02 -4.30
C THR A 52 -5.18 15.25 -5.75
N GLU A 53 -6.14 15.51 -6.63
CA GLU A 53 -5.98 15.68 -8.09
C GLU A 53 -4.55 15.88 -8.61
N SER A 54 -4.14 15.04 -9.57
CA SER A 54 -2.77 14.75 -10.05
C SER A 54 -2.06 13.65 -9.25
N GLY A 55 -1.57 12.62 -9.96
CA GLY A 55 -1.05 11.39 -9.35
C GLY A 55 0.13 11.61 -8.39
N TYR A 56 0.46 10.55 -7.64
CA TYR A 56 1.51 10.54 -6.64
C TYR A 56 2.61 9.54 -7.01
N GLN A 57 3.87 9.95 -6.91
CA GLN A 57 5.04 9.09 -7.13
C GLN A 57 5.97 9.11 -5.92
N SER A 58 6.41 7.93 -5.50
CA SER A 58 7.30 7.78 -4.36
C SER A 58 8.13 6.49 -4.43
N GLN A 59 9.00 6.30 -3.44
CA GLN A 59 9.83 5.12 -3.27
C GLN A 59 9.55 4.50 -1.91
N LEU A 60 9.29 3.18 -1.91
CA LEU A 60 9.09 2.42 -0.69
C LEU A 60 10.34 1.59 -0.39
N TYR A 61 10.84 1.70 0.84
CA TYR A 61 11.97 0.92 1.33
C TYR A 61 11.44 -0.34 2.02
N LEU A 62 11.75 -1.49 1.44
CA LEU A 62 11.34 -2.78 1.96
C LEU A 62 12.52 -3.49 2.61
N THR A 63 12.31 -3.91 3.85
CA THR A 63 13.21 -4.82 4.56
C THR A 63 12.91 -6.27 4.19
N PRO A 64 13.87 -7.21 4.35
CA PRO A 64 13.72 -8.61 3.93
C PRO A 64 12.56 -9.38 4.58
N ASP A 65 12.12 -8.94 5.75
CA ASP A 65 10.97 -9.49 6.49
C ASP A 65 9.62 -9.14 5.84
N ILE A 66 9.56 -8.14 4.97
CA ILE A 66 8.34 -7.79 4.24
C ILE A 66 8.19 -8.72 3.03
N THR A 67 7.41 -9.78 3.24
CA THR A 67 7.10 -10.79 2.22
C THR A 67 5.71 -10.66 1.63
N GLN A 68 4.89 -9.72 2.08
CA GLN A 68 3.55 -9.48 1.55
C GLN A 68 3.25 -7.99 1.59
N LEU A 69 2.39 -7.51 0.70
CA LEU A 69 1.85 -6.16 0.76
C LEU A 69 0.36 -6.20 0.42
N LEU A 70 -0.43 -5.41 1.14
CA LEU A 70 -1.79 -5.08 0.74
C LEU A 70 -1.86 -3.59 0.43
N VAL A 71 -2.48 -3.26 -0.69
CA VAL A 71 -2.87 -1.89 -1.00
C VAL A 71 -4.33 -1.73 -0.70
N GLU A 72 -4.69 -0.61 -0.08
CA GLU A 72 -6.06 -0.17 0.16
C GLU A 72 -6.22 1.28 -0.30
N ILE A 73 -7.22 1.53 -1.14
CA ILE A 73 -7.61 2.87 -1.58
C ILE A 73 -8.95 3.20 -0.93
N THR A 74 -9.02 4.31 -0.21
CA THR A 74 -10.21 4.78 0.49
C THR A 74 -10.61 6.15 -0.05
N ASP A 75 -11.88 6.36 -0.33
CA ASP A 75 -12.44 7.65 -0.71
C ASP A 75 -12.36 8.62 0.49
N LEU A 76 -11.80 9.83 0.32
CA LEU A 76 -11.66 10.78 1.45
C LEU A 76 -13.01 11.29 1.95
N ASP A 77 -13.97 11.51 1.05
CA ASP A 77 -15.24 12.16 1.39
C ASP A 77 -16.15 11.21 2.18
N THR A 78 -16.18 9.94 1.78
CA THR A 78 -17.08 8.92 2.35
C THR A 78 -16.38 7.97 3.32
N ASN A 79 -15.05 8.01 3.42
CA ASN A 79 -14.23 7.03 4.15
C ASN A 79 -14.53 5.57 3.77
N SER A 80 -14.99 5.34 2.54
CA SER A 80 -15.32 4.02 2.05
C SER A 80 -14.14 3.42 1.29
N VAL A 81 -13.85 2.14 1.53
CA VAL A 81 -12.84 1.40 0.79
C VAL A 81 -13.32 1.22 -0.65
N ILE A 82 -12.55 1.74 -1.60
CA ILE A 82 -12.79 1.64 -3.04
C ILE A 82 -12.12 0.37 -3.59
N LEU A 83 -10.89 0.10 -3.15
CA LEU A 83 -10.07 -1.01 -3.63
C LEU A 83 -9.25 -1.59 -2.47
N GLN A 84 -9.16 -2.93 -2.43
CA GLN A 84 -8.12 -3.63 -1.68
C GLN A 84 -7.50 -4.71 -2.58
N GLN A 85 -6.17 -4.73 -2.67
CA GLN A 85 -5.45 -5.65 -3.54
C GLN A 85 -4.15 -6.12 -2.89
N ALA A 86 -4.00 -7.44 -2.79
CA ALA A 86 -2.73 -8.06 -2.44
C ALA A 86 -1.75 -8.02 -3.61
N LEU A 87 -0.48 -7.78 -3.32
CA LEU A 87 0.58 -7.79 -4.32
C LEU A 87 1.33 -9.12 -4.32
N GLU A 88 1.60 -9.65 -5.51
CA GLU A 88 2.32 -10.91 -5.68
C GLU A 88 3.82 -10.76 -5.41
N THR A 89 4.41 -11.81 -4.84
CA THR A 89 5.86 -11.90 -4.64
C THR A 89 6.58 -12.55 -5.82
N PRO A 90 7.76 -12.07 -6.23
CA PRO A 90 8.49 -10.93 -5.67
C PRO A 90 7.92 -9.58 -6.14
N ILE A 91 7.71 -8.66 -5.20
CA ILE A 91 7.19 -7.33 -5.49
C ILE A 91 8.31 -6.48 -6.10
N ASN A 92 8.12 -6.03 -7.34
CA ASN A 92 9.11 -5.23 -8.08
C ASN A 92 8.73 -3.75 -8.19
N SER A 93 7.43 -3.45 -8.21
CA SER A 93 6.86 -2.11 -8.24
C SER A 93 5.41 -2.16 -7.75
N VAL A 94 4.87 -1.03 -7.31
CA VAL A 94 3.44 -0.86 -7.05
C VAL A 94 2.92 0.21 -7.99
N ASP A 95 1.95 -0.14 -8.84
CA ASP A 95 1.25 0.79 -9.72
C ASP A 95 -0.24 0.68 -9.41
N LEU A 96 -0.85 1.79 -9.02
CA LEU A 96 -2.22 1.88 -8.51
C LEU A 96 -3.09 2.78 -9.38
#